data_AF-A0A2H9LPL0-F1
#
_entry.id   AF-A0A2H9LPL0-F1
#
_cell.length_a   1.000
_cell.length_b   1.000
_cell.length_c   1.000
_cell.angle_alpha   90.00
_cell.angle_beta   90.00
_cell.angle_gamma   90.00
#
_symmetry.space_group_name_H-M   'P 1'
#
loop_
_entity.id
_entity.type
_entity.pdbx_description
1 polymer ?
#
loop_
_entity_poly.entity_id
_entity_poly.type
_entity_poly.pdbx_seq_one_letter_code
_entity_poly.pdbx_strand_id
1 'polypeptide(L)'
;NVKVEEIMKEVRSVVSKGLEQRDKAGINVRQPLEELIVKGVEFSNEYCDLIKDELNVKNVKFEDGDIVSVELNTVISHELLMEGVSRELTRIINNERKKMKLTIKNRIKLYLNTEDELLRKSAEVYKKNIMNSVQADELIFGSYKNEKSVKINNKESNIAIELL
;
A
#
# COMPACT_ATOMS: atom_id res chain seq x y z
N ASN A 1 -20.86 -25.04 2.90
CA ASN A 1 -21.69 -24.35 3.92
C ASN A 1 -22.35 -23.19 3.19
N VAL A 2 -23.53 -23.42 2.60
CA VAL A 2 -24.04 -22.66 1.43
C VAL A 2 -24.11 -21.15 1.67
N LYS A 3 -24.50 -20.72 2.87
CA LYS A 3 -24.58 -19.28 3.24
C LYS A 3 -23.23 -18.55 3.18
N VAL A 4 -22.14 -19.21 3.59
CA VAL A 4 -20.80 -18.59 3.59
C VAL A 4 -20.28 -18.45 2.16
N GLU A 5 -20.56 -19.43 1.31
CA GLU A 5 -20.17 -19.42 -0.10
C GLU A 5 -20.88 -18.30 -0.88
N GLU A 6 -22.16 -18.05 -0.59
CA GLU A 6 -22.94 -16.95 -1.15
C GLU A 6 -22.38 -15.58 -0.71
N ILE A 7 -22.14 -15.37 0.59
CA ILE A 7 -21.56 -14.10 1.08
C ILE A 7 -20.17 -13.87 0.47
N MET A 8 -19.32 -14.90 0.41
CA MET A 8 -17.99 -14.77 -0.20
C MET A 8 -18.05 -14.51 -1.71
N LYS A 9 -19.15 -14.84 -2.38
CA LYS A 9 -19.35 -14.49 -3.79
C LYS A 9 -19.66 -12.98 -3.92
N GLU A 10 -20.48 -12.44 -3.03
CA GLU A 10 -20.79 -11.01 -2.99
C GLU A 10 -19.57 -10.16 -2.62
N VAL A 11 -18.83 -10.55 -1.57
CA VAL A 11 -17.57 -9.89 -1.17
C VAL A 11 -16.59 -9.83 -2.34
N ARG A 12 -16.38 -10.95 -3.04
CA ARG A 12 -15.53 -10.98 -4.24
C ARG A 12 -16.05 -10.08 -5.36
N SER A 13 -17.38 -9.97 -5.53
CA SER A 13 -17.97 -9.06 -6.51
C SER A 13 -17.68 -7.60 -6.17
N VAL A 14 -17.83 -7.22 -4.89
CA VAL A 14 -17.52 -5.87 -4.39
C VAL A 14 -16.04 -5.53 -4.57
N VAL A 15 -15.14 -6.42 -4.17
CA VAL A 15 -13.69 -6.27 -4.39
C VAL A 15 -13.38 -6.12 -5.87
N SER A 16 -13.94 -6.98 -6.73
CA SER A 16 -13.68 -6.90 -8.18
C SER A 16 -14.11 -5.56 -8.78
N LYS A 17 -15.30 -5.06 -8.41
CA LYS A 17 -15.80 -3.75 -8.85
C LYS A 17 -14.94 -2.61 -8.30
N GLY A 18 -14.48 -2.72 -7.06
CA GLY A 18 -13.57 -1.74 -6.45
C GLY A 18 -12.25 -1.66 -7.21
N LEU A 19 -11.61 -2.81 -7.48
CA LEU A 19 -10.37 -2.87 -8.26
C LEU A 19 -10.54 -2.27 -9.66
N GLU A 20 -11.65 -2.57 -10.33
CA GLU A 20 -11.97 -1.98 -11.64
C GLU A 20 -12.06 -0.44 -11.58
N GLN A 21 -12.68 0.12 -10.54
CA GLN A 21 -12.73 1.57 -10.35
C GLN A 21 -11.35 2.19 -10.09
N ARG A 22 -10.50 1.49 -9.32
CA ARG A 22 -9.10 1.90 -9.11
C ARG A 22 -8.34 1.97 -10.44
N ASP A 23 -8.49 0.95 -11.27
CA ASP A 23 -7.84 0.87 -12.57
C ASP A 23 -8.32 2.00 -13.50
N LYS A 24 -9.64 2.26 -13.54
CA LYS A 24 -10.22 3.40 -14.29
C LYS A 24 -9.69 4.75 -13.81
N ALA A 25 -9.46 4.91 -12.51
CA ALA A 25 -8.89 6.12 -11.93
C ALA A 25 -7.35 6.18 -12.03
N GLY A 26 -6.68 5.12 -12.50
CA GLY A 26 -5.22 5.02 -12.57
C GLY A 26 -4.54 4.93 -11.20
N ILE A 27 -5.27 4.51 -10.15
CA ILE A 27 -4.78 4.48 -8.77
C ILE A 27 -4.36 3.06 -8.39
N ASN A 28 -3.06 2.80 -8.35
CA ASN A 28 -2.56 1.48 -7.95
C ASN A 28 -2.99 1.08 -6.51
N VAL A 29 -3.20 -0.22 -6.24
CA VAL A 29 -3.70 -0.74 -4.94
C VAL A 29 -2.81 -0.38 -3.74
N ARG A 30 -1.53 0.00 -3.94
CA ARG A 30 -0.66 0.38 -2.80
C ARG A 30 -0.97 1.75 -2.24
N GLN A 31 -1.57 2.62 -3.06
CA GLN A 31 -2.08 3.91 -2.63
C GLN A 31 -3.32 3.69 -1.77
N PRO A 32 -3.28 3.88 -0.44
CA PRO A 32 -4.48 3.80 0.35
C PRO A 32 -5.49 4.87 -0.08
N LEU A 33 -6.76 4.51 -0.03
CA LEU A 33 -7.88 5.44 -0.22
C LEU A 33 -8.67 5.55 1.07
N GLU A 34 -9.39 6.66 1.22
CA GLU A 34 -10.14 6.93 2.45
C GLU A 34 -11.28 5.94 2.63
N GLU A 35 -12.05 5.71 1.56
CA GLU A 35 -13.35 5.08 1.70
C GLU A 35 -13.80 4.37 0.43
N LEU A 36 -14.49 3.26 0.65
CA LEU A 36 -15.38 2.61 -0.30
C LEU A 36 -16.82 2.73 0.19
N ILE A 37 -17.72 3.20 -0.66
CA ILE A 37 -19.16 3.10 -0.44
C ILE A 37 -19.67 1.88 -1.20
N VAL A 38 -20.44 1.03 -0.52
CA VAL A 38 -21.08 -0.16 -1.10
C VAL A 38 -22.58 0.02 -0.98
N LYS A 39 -23.31 -0.13 -2.08
CA LYS A 39 -24.78 0.04 -2.11
C LYS A 39 -25.49 -1.28 -2.31
N GLY A 40 -26.61 -1.47 -1.63
CA GLY A 40 -27.53 -2.61 -1.84
C GLY A 40 -27.13 -3.94 -1.22
N VAL A 41 -26.04 -3.97 -0.43
CA VAL A 41 -25.65 -5.10 0.43
C VAL A 41 -24.99 -4.58 1.70
N GLU A 42 -25.02 -5.39 2.76
CA GLU A 42 -24.28 -5.15 3.99
C GLU A 42 -23.49 -6.39 4.37
N PHE A 43 -22.35 -6.19 5.01
CA PHE A 43 -21.51 -7.29 5.48
C PHE A 43 -21.19 -7.15 6.98
N SER A 44 -20.87 -8.27 7.62
CA SER A 44 -20.29 -8.24 8.96
C SER A 44 -18.89 -7.62 8.95
N ASN A 45 -18.41 -7.22 10.13
CA ASN A 45 -17.09 -6.58 10.29
C ASN A 45 -15.94 -7.40 9.71
N GLU A 46 -15.96 -8.72 9.85
CA GLU A 46 -14.92 -9.61 9.32
C GLU A 46 -14.76 -9.48 7.79
N TYR A 47 -15.88 -9.44 7.06
CA TYR A 47 -15.85 -9.25 5.61
C TYR A 47 -15.52 -7.81 5.22
N CYS A 48 -15.91 -6.83 6.04
CA CYS A 48 -15.49 -5.44 5.83
C CYS A 48 -13.97 -5.31 5.92
N ASP A 49 -13.34 -5.94 6.91
CA ASP A 49 -11.88 -5.91 7.07
C ASP A 49 -11.18 -6.61 5.91
N LEU A 50 -11.72 -7.72 5.42
CA LEU A 50 -11.24 -8.36 4.19
C LEU A 50 -11.34 -7.42 2.97
N ILE A 51 -12.46 -6.73 2.80
CA ILE A 51 -12.64 -5.75 1.69
C ILE A 51 -11.64 -4.59 1.84
N LYS A 52 -11.45 -4.08 3.05
CA LYS A 52 -10.48 -3.02 3.35
C LYS A 52 -9.06 -3.43 2.98
N ASP A 53 -8.66 -4.66 3.31
CA ASP A 53 -7.32 -5.16 3.03
C ASP A 53 -7.10 -5.37 1.52
N GLU A 54 -8.07 -5.98 0.83
CA GLU A 54 -7.97 -6.27 -0.62
C GLU A 54 -7.97 -4.98 -1.46
N LEU A 55 -8.79 -3.99 -1.10
CA LEU A 55 -8.89 -2.72 -1.82
C LEU A 55 -7.98 -1.63 -1.28
N ASN A 56 -7.35 -1.87 -0.13
CA ASN A 56 -6.56 -0.91 0.62
C ASN A 56 -7.31 0.42 0.85
N VAL A 57 -8.48 0.31 1.50
CA VAL A 57 -9.30 1.45 1.91
C VAL A 57 -9.35 1.55 3.43
N LYS A 58 -9.45 2.75 4.00
CA LYS A 58 -9.55 2.92 5.46
C LYS A 58 -10.92 2.52 5.98
N ASN A 59 -11.97 2.89 5.24
CA ASN A 59 -13.35 2.69 5.62
C ASN A 59 -14.18 2.01 4.52
N VAL A 60 -15.18 1.25 4.94
CA VAL A 60 -16.23 0.72 4.08
C VAL A 60 -17.55 1.23 4.66
N LYS A 61 -18.30 1.99 3.87
CA LYS A 61 -19.64 2.46 4.23
C LYS A 61 -20.68 1.74 3.40
N PHE A 62 -21.85 1.58 3.99
CA PHE A 62 -23.00 0.99 3.32
C PHE A 62 -24.07 2.04 3.11
N GLU A 63 -24.68 2.01 1.93
CA GLU A 63 -25.85 2.83 1.59
C GLU A 63 -26.94 1.95 0.99
N ASP A 64 -28.18 2.41 1.11
CA ASP A 64 -29.31 1.76 0.45
C ASP A 64 -29.16 1.83 -1.07
N GLY A 65 -29.59 0.76 -1.74
CA GLY A 65 -29.60 0.71 -3.19
C GLY A 65 -30.30 -0.54 -3.71
N ASP A 66 -30.95 -0.42 -4.87
CA ASP A 66 -31.68 -1.53 -5.49
C ASP A 66 -30.73 -2.54 -6.17
N ILE A 67 -29.50 -2.12 -6.49
CA ILE A 67 -28.50 -2.90 -7.21
C ILE A 67 -27.16 -2.78 -6.50
N VAL A 68 -26.46 -3.91 -6.37
CA VAL A 68 -25.10 -3.95 -5.83
C VAL A 68 -24.16 -3.10 -6.67
N SER A 69 -23.70 -2.00 -6.12
CA SER A 69 -22.72 -1.09 -6.73
C SER A 69 -21.72 -0.62 -5.70
N VAL A 70 -20.61 -0.07 -6.17
CA VAL A 70 -19.55 0.46 -5.31
C VAL A 70 -19.14 1.83 -5.80
N GLU A 71 -18.60 2.66 -4.93
CA GLU A 71 -18.04 3.96 -5.25
C GLU A 71 -16.81 4.21 -4.39
N LEU A 72 -15.67 4.44 -5.03
CA LEU A 72 -14.42 4.76 -4.35
C LEU A 72 -14.26 6.27 -4.19
N ASN A 73 -13.87 6.69 -2.99
CA ASN A 73 -13.34 8.03 -2.79
C ASN A 73 -11.93 8.11 -3.42
N THR A 74 -11.85 8.79 -4.56
CA THR A 74 -10.60 8.97 -5.31
C THR A 74 -9.79 10.19 -4.86
N VAL A 75 -10.31 10.98 -3.91
CA VAL A 75 -9.59 12.11 -3.33
C VAL A 75 -8.51 11.57 -2.39
N ILE A 76 -7.25 11.80 -2.77
CA ILE A 76 -6.10 11.38 -1.97
C ILE A 76 -5.65 12.55 -1.10
N SER A 77 -5.81 12.39 0.22
CA SER A 77 -5.26 13.35 1.19
C SER A 77 -3.72 13.32 1.19
N HIS A 78 -3.10 14.36 1.73
CA HIS A 78 -1.64 14.41 1.85
C HIS A 78 -1.08 13.24 2.66
N GLU A 79 -1.77 12.85 3.74
CA GLU A 79 -1.40 11.73 4.59
C GLU A 79 -1.47 10.38 3.84
N LEU A 80 -2.57 10.14 3.12
CA LEU A 80 -2.74 8.95 2.31
C LEU A 80 -1.69 8.86 1.20
N LEU A 81 -1.37 9.99 0.54
CA LEU A 81 -0.31 10.05 -0.46
C LEU A 81 1.03 9.65 0.14
N MET A 82 1.39 10.23 1.29
CA MET A 82 2.64 9.86 1.98
C MET A 82 2.66 8.40 2.39
N GLU A 83 1.55 7.83 2.85
CA GLU A 83 1.47 6.41 3.18
C GLU A 83 1.69 5.54 1.94
N GLY A 84 1.06 5.87 0.82
CA GLY A 84 1.23 5.18 -0.47
C GLY A 84 2.69 5.19 -0.93
N VAL A 85 3.35 6.35 -0.85
CA VAL A 85 4.78 6.51 -1.15
C VAL A 85 5.64 5.62 -0.24
N SER A 86 5.34 5.57 1.06
CA SER A 86 6.09 4.74 2.02
C SER A 86 5.96 3.24 1.71
N ARG A 87 4.78 2.79 1.26
CA ARG A 87 4.50 1.40 0.87
C ARG A 87 5.19 1.05 -0.43
N GLU A 88 5.26 1.98 -1.37
CA GLU A 88 6.02 1.80 -2.60
C GLU A 88 7.51 1.65 -2.31
N LEU A 89 8.10 2.54 -1.51
CA LEU A 89 9.49 2.41 -1.05
C LEU A 89 9.72 1.04 -0.39
N THR A 90 8.88 0.67 0.58
CA THR A 90 8.95 -0.62 1.29
C THR A 90 8.93 -1.81 0.33
N ARG A 91 8.04 -1.81 -0.68
CA ARG A 91 7.98 -2.86 -1.71
C ARG A 91 9.27 -2.95 -2.50
N ILE A 92 9.82 -1.81 -2.92
CA ILE A 92 11.06 -1.76 -3.69
C ILE A 92 12.21 -2.34 -2.86
N ILE A 93 12.36 -1.92 -1.60
CA ILE A 93 13.39 -2.46 -0.72
C ILE A 93 13.22 -3.97 -0.53
N ASN A 94 12.00 -4.45 -0.28
CA ASN A 94 11.74 -5.89 -0.13
C ASN A 94 12.04 -6.68 -1.40
N ASN A 95 11.80 -6.12 -2.58
CA ASN A 95 12.20 -6.74 -3.84
C ASN A 95 13.72 -6.79 -4.01
N GLU A 96 14.44 -5.73 -3.61
CA GLU A 96 15.91 -5.75 -3.59
C GLU A 96 16.46 -6.77 -2.59
N ARG A 97 15.88 -6.88 -1.39
CA ARG A 97 16.21 -7.92 -0.41
C ARG A 97 16.05 -9.33 -1.01
N LYS A 98 14.96 -9.57 -1.74
CA LYS A 98 14.73 -10.85 -2.44
C LYS A 98 15.78 -11.12 -3.51
N LYS A 99 16.15 -10.12 -4.33
CA LYS A 99 17.22 -10.26 -5.34
C LYS A 99 18.57 -10.58 -4.70
N MET A 100 18.84 -10.02 -3.52
CA MET A 100 20.02 -10.29 -2.71
C MET A 100 19.94 -11.61 -1.93
N LYS A 101 18.84 -12.38 -2.06
CA LYS A 101 18.57 -13.64 -1.35
C LYS A 101 18.61 -13.49 0.18
N LEU A 102 18.27 -12.30 0.69
CA LEU A 102 18.20 -12.04 2.12
C LEU A 102 16.96 -12.70 2.73
N THR A 103 17.11 -13.18 3.96
CA THR A 103 16.04 -13.80 4.75
C THR A 103 15.60 -12.89 5.89
N ILE A 104 14.56 -13.27 6.62
CA ILE A 104 14.09 -12.55 7.81
C ILE A 104 15.16 -12.41 8.91
N LYS A 105 16.20 -13.25 8.90
CA LYS A 105 17.32 -13.20 9.86
C LYS A 105 18.31 -12.09 9.53
N ASN A 106 18.31 -11.60 8.29
CA ASN A 106 19.26 -10.60 7.82
C ASN A 106 18.74 -9.19 8.12
N ARG A 107 19.45 -8.50 9.01
CA ARG A 107 19.25 -7.07 9.29
C ARG A 107 20.02 -6.22 8.30
N ILE A 108 19.51 -5.04 7.98
CA ILE A 108 20.12 -4.13 7.01
C ILE A 108 20.21 -2.70 7.55
N LYS A 109 21.13 -1.92 7.00
CA LYS A 109 21.01 -0.46 6.96
C LYS A 109 20.48 -0.04 5.60
N LEU A 110 19.48 0.82 5.60
CA LEU A 110 18.85 1.36 4.41
C LEU A 110 19.35 2.79 4.19
N TYR A 111 19.93 3.05 3.04
CA TYR A 111 20.31 4.38 2.59
C TYR A 111 19.31 4.86 1.54
N LEU A 112 18.80 6.07 1.70
CA LEU A 112 17.88 6.72 0.78
C LEU A 112 18.44 8.08 0.37
N ASN A 113 18.76 8.20 -0.91
CA ASN A 113 19.21 9.43 -1.53
C ASN A 113 18.12 9.91 -2.50
N THR A 114 17.46 11.01 -2.16
CA THR A 114 16.33 11.53 -2.94
C THR A 114 16.29 13.05 -2.86
N GLU A 115 15.99 13.68 -4.00
CA GLU A 115 15.64 15.10 -4.09
C GLU A 115 14.13 15.33 -3.96
N ASP A 116 13.33 14.26 -3.91
CA ASP A 116 11.88 14.37 -3.74
C ASP A 116 11.51 14.63 -2.28
N GLU A 117 11.09 15.86 -1.98
CA GLU A 117 10.65 16.23 -0.65
C GLU A 117 9.50 15.35 -0.12
N LEU A 118 8.59 14.92 -1.00
CA LEU A 118 7.45 14.09 -0.60
C LEU A 118 7.94 12.72 -0.11
N LEU A 119 8.81 12.05 -0.87
CA LEU A 119 9.43 10.80 -0.45
C LEU A 119 10.24 10.96 0.83
N ARG A 120 11.00 12.06 0.97
CA ARG A 120 11.78 12.33 2.18
C ARG A 120 10.89 12.44 3.41
N LYS A 121 9.88 13.31 3.37
CA LYS A 121 8.91 13.50 4.47
C LYS A 121 8.12 12.22 4.75
N SER A 122 7.70 11.50 3.71
CA SER A 122 7.04 10.19 3.85
C SER A 122 7.93 9.18 4.59
N ALA A 123 9.20 9.05 4.19
CA ALA A 123 10.15 8.13 4.80
C ALA A 123 10.48 8.51 6.26
N GLU A 124 10.46 9.80 6.60
CA GLU A 124 10.59 10.29 7.98
C GLU A 124 9.37 9.95 8.83
N VAL A 125 8.16 10.28 8.37
CA VAL A 125 6.91 10.03 9.11
C VAL A 125 6.65 8.54 9.29
N TYR A 126 6.85 7.73 8.25
CA TYR A 126 6.62 6.30 8.28
C TYR A 126 7.87 5.47 8.59
N LYS A 127 8.94 6.09 9.12
CA LYS A 127 10.25 5.47 9.37
C LYS A 127 10.14 4.14 10.11
N LYS A 128 9.37 4.10 11.21
CA LYS A 128 9.18 2.91 12.04
C LYS A 128 8.55 1.75 11.25
N ASN A 129 7.50 2.03 10.50
CA ASN A 129 6.78 1.03 9.70
C ASN A 129 7.67 0.49 8.58
N ILE A 130 8.39 1.36 7.87
CA ILE A 130 9.34 0.97 6.82
C ILE A 130 10.41 0.05 7.42
N MET A 131 11.11 0.49 8.48
CA MET A 131 12.21 -0.27 9.08
C MET A 131 11.76 -1.66 9.57
N ASN A 132 10.60 -1.73 10.22
CA ASN A 132 10.04 -3.01 10.68
C ASN A 132 9.71 -3.94 9.50
N SER A 133 9.11 -3.40 8.43
CA SER A 133 8.72 -4.20 7.27
C SER A 133 9.89 -4.75 6.46
N VAL A 134 11.01 -4.00 6.40
CA VAL A 134 12.20 -4.36 5.60
C VAL A 134 13.35 -4.93 6.43
N GLN A 135 13.12 -5.21 7.72
CA GLN A 135 14.13 -5.66 8.68
C GLN A 135 15.38 -4.76 8.72
N ALA A 136 15.18 -3.43 8.67
CA ALA A 136 16.26 -2.48 8.82
C ALA A 136 16.49 -2.12 10.30
N ASP A 137 17.75 -1.95 10.67
CA ASP A 137 18.15 -1.34 11.95
C ASP A 137 18.21 0.19 11.85
N GLU A 138 18.47 0.71 10.64
CA GLU A 138 18.63 2.15 10.42
C GLU A 138 18.16 2.57 9.02
N LEU A 139 17.58 3.77 8.95
CA LEU A 139 17.30 4.49 7.72
C LEU A 139 18.12 5.79 7.73
N ILE A 140 19.02 5.92 6.76
CA ILE A 140 19.98 7.03 6.62
C ILE A 140 19.65 7.77 5.33
N PHE A 141 19.57 9.10 5.41
CA PHE A 141 19.42 9.95 4.22
C PHE A 141 20.79 10.36 3.69
N GLY A 142 21.03 10.10 2.40
CA GLY A 142 22.27 10.45 1.73
C GLY A 142 22.83 9.31 0.90
N SER A 143 23.95 9.60 0.23
CA SER A 143 24.57 8.68 -0.69
C SER A 143 25.35 7.56 -0.01
N TYR A 144 25.42 6.40 -0.67
CA TYR A 144 26.19 5.23 -0.24
C TYR A 144 26.73 4.44 -1.43
N LYS A 145 27.75 3.61 -1.20
CA LYS A 145 28.33 2.76 -2.27
C LYS A 145 27.28 1.80 -2.85
N ASN A 146 27.37 1.56 -4.17
CA ASN A 146 26.49 0.66 -4.91
C ASN A 146 24.99 1.05 -4.85
N GLU A 147 24.70 2.36 -4.86
CA GLU A 147 23.35 2.88 -5.06
C GLU A 147 22.69 2.31 -6.31
N LYS A 148 21.39 2.02 -6.21
CA LYS A 148 20.55 1.65 -7.34
C LYS A 148 19.48 2.71 -7.54
N SER A 149 19.37 3.19 -8.78
CA SER A 149 18.28 4.07 -9.19
C SER A 149 16.97 3.29 -9.23
N VAL A 150 15.96 3.86 -8.59
CA VAL A 150 14.59 3.35 -8.52
C VAL A 150 13.61 4.48 -8.74
N LYS A 151 12.45 4.16 -9.30
CA LYS A 151 11.36 5.11 -9.49
C LYS A 151 10.32 4.91 -8.40
N ILE A 152 10.08 5.93 -7.58
CA ILE A 152 9.07 5.95 -6.53
C ILE A 152 8.16 7.15 -6.81
N ASN A 153 6.84 6.92 -6.85
CA ASN A 153 5.85 7.96 -7.15
C ASN A 153 6.22 8.80 -8.39
N ASN A 154 6.64 8.11 -9.45
CA ASN A 154 7.10 8.69 -10.71
C ASN A 154 8.35 9.57 -10.67
N LYS A 155 9.06 9.66 -9.55
CA LYS A 155 10.33 10.37 -9.41
C LYS A 155 11.49 9.42 -9.21
N GLU A 156 12.65 9.77 -9.74
CA GLU A 156 13.86 8.99 -9.55
C GLU A 156 14.45 9.24 -8.15
N SER A 157 14.95 8.18 -7.54
CA SER A 157 15.62 8.21 -6.25
C SER A 157 16.59 7.05 -6.20
N ASN A 158 17.63 7.16 -5.38
CA ASN A 158 18.61 6.11 -5.22
C ASN A 158 18.46 5.45 -3.84
N ILE A 159 18.58 4.14 -3.84
CA ILE A 159 18.58 3.34 -2.61
C ILE A 159 19.84 2.50 -2.53
N ALA A 160 20.32 2.24 -1.32
CA ALA A 160 21.34 1.24 -1.07
C ALA A 160 21.01 0.41 0.16
N ILE A 161 21.38 -0.87 0.12
CA ILE A 161 21.20 -1.82 1.21
C ILE A 161 22.58 -2.30 1.64
N GLU A 162 22.90 -2.06 2.90
CA GLU A 162 24.08 -2.60 3.57
C GLU A 162 23.64 -3.73 4.50
N LEU A 163 24.20 -4.92 4.31
CA LEU A 163 23.96 -6.06 5.20
C LEU A 163 24.78 -5.90 6.49
N LEU A 164 24.17 -6.20 7.63
CA LEU A 164 24.80 -6.23 8.95
C LEU A 164 25.25 -7.64 9.33
#